data_AF-A0A4Q9HG89-F1
#
_entry.id   AF-A0A4Q9HG89-F1
#
_cell.length_a   1.000
_cell.length_b   1.000
_cell.length_c   1.000
_cell.angle_alpha   90.00
_cell.angle_beta   90.00
_cell.angle_gamma   90.00
#
_symmetry.space_group_name_H-M   'P 1'
#
loop_
_entity.id
_entity.type
_entity.pdbx_description
1 polymer ?
#
loop_
_entity_poly.entity_id
_entity_poly.type
_entity_poly.pdbx_seq_one_letter_code
_entity_poly.pdbx_strand_id
1 'polypeptide(L)'
;MSEELLLRTTVRVSVVKEGTPLSRGSGILVRTANGFLVFTAYHCVFGDEDQFIDTPIDWICIESQSSYNADFVKIEVQGILDSHKEEDWAVLNVGFKNEDNLFPEILNVKNFQTDTPVSFKGFQAISPDQGRTFKARVLDGTSNKEFRITLAKNDTFKGGADDARGLSGSGAFIIREGRLYFIGILKSVNGEDAANNDIKCCPVCCIDKYIDFNISDIAEDASFDEWGRNKFGEITPSDVRDLLEKITAVNPEISQLRINQYCRELALGKDELSFFQERDLSAIKYRVFEACQSELIDFVETNGNTQMLVEDINALIDRFTKKAIEIIKVKSQRFKYPVLDDDLFRKIILELINDCYLSFDKEGVYAE
;
A
#
# COMPACT_ATOMS: atom_id res chain seq x y z
N MET A 1 -13.73 6.30 18.00
CA MET A 1 -12.82 7.02 17.08
C MET A 1 -12.94 6.48 15.66
N SER A 2 -12.58 5.23 15.36
CA SER A 2 -12.72 4.65 14.01
C SER A 2 -14.14 4.68 13.42
N GLU A 3 -15.16 4.34 14.22
CA GLU A 3 -16.56 4.34 13.75
C GLU A 3 -17.11 5.73 13.43
N GLU A 4 -16.61 6.76 14.13
CA GLU A 4 -17.00 8.14 13.89
C GLU A 4 -16.36 8.67 12.60
N LEU A 5 -15.10 8.33 12.36
CA LEU A 5 -14.40 8.65 11.11
C LEU A 5 -15.13 8.01 9.93
N LEU A 6 -15.45 6.71 10.03
CA LEU A 6 -16.22 6.01 9.00
C LEU A 6 -17.56 6.69 8.75
N LEU A 7 -18.33 6.99 9.81
CA LEU A 7 -19.63 7.63 9.68
C LEU A 7 -19.58 8.97 8.93
N ARG A 8 -18.61 9.82 9.24
CA ARG A 8 -18.43 11.13 8.57
C ARG A 8 -18.16 11.00 7.08
N THR A 9 -17.57 9.88 6.65
CA THR A 9 -17.31 9.61 5.22
C THR A 9 -18.43 8.85 4.53
N THR A 10 -19.32 8.18 5.26
CA THR A 10 -20.37 7.34 4.67
C THR A 10 -21.60 8.19 4.33
N VAL A 11 -22.09 8.04 3.12
CA VAL A 11 -23.36 8.63 2.67
C VAL A 11 -24.34 7.55 2.23
N ARG A 12 -25.63 7.84 2.35
CA ARG A 12 -26.71 7.07 1.75
C ARG A 12 -26.91 7.59 0.33
N VAL A 13 -26.99 6.67 -0.62
CA VAL A 13 -27.24 6.98 -2.03
C VAL A 13 -28.56 6.34 -2.42
N SER A 14 -29.44 7.09 -3.05
CA SER A 14 -30.72 6.57 -3.51
C SER A 14 -31.18 7.25 -4.79
N VAL A 15 -31.92 6.51 -5.61
CA VAL A 15 -32.67 7.06 -6.73
C VAL A 15 -34.13 7.12 -6.30
N VAL A 16 -34.71 8.30 -6.30
CA VAL A 16 -36.07 8.56 -5.80
C VAL A 16 -36.89 9.23 -6.87
N LYS A 17 -38.01 8.62 -7.25
CA LYS A 17 -38.99 9.19 -8.18
C LYS A 17 -40.30 9.43 -7.46
N GLU A 18 -40.79 10.67 -7.46
CA GLU A 18 -42.08 11.03 -6.86
C GLU A 18 -42.21 10.56 -5.38
N GLY A 19 -41.11 10.61 -4.63
CA GLY A 19 -41.05 10.18 -3.23
C GLY A 19 -40.88 8.67 -3.02
N THR A 20 -40.85 7.87 -4.08
CA THR A 20 -40.64 6.42 -4.02
C THR A 20 -39.17 6.07 -4.29
N PRO A 21 -38.46 5.41 -3.36
CA PRO A 21 -37.09 4.94 -3.61
C PRO A 21 -37.12 3.78 -4.62
N LEU A 22 -36.45 3.97 -5.76
CA LEU A 22 -36.28 2.99 -6.83
C LEU A 22 -35.00 2.18 -6.66
N SER A 23 -33.95 2.81 -6.14
CA SER A 23 -32.66 2.18 -5.81
C SER A 23 -32.14 2.74 -4.50
N ARG A 24 -31.41 1.92 -3.75
CA ARG A 24 -30.76 2.32 -2.50
C ARG A 24 -29.44 1.60 -2.34
N GLY A 25 -28.42 2.37 -2.01
CA GLY A 25 -27.07 1.94 -1.71
C GLY A 25 -26.39 2.87 -0.71
N SER A 26 -25.09 2.69 -0.63
CA SER A 26 -24.18 3.50 0.17
C SER A 26 -23.16 4.18 -0.74
N GLY A 27 -22.46 5.16 -0.20
CA GLY A 27 -21.38 5.85 -0.89
C GLY A 27 -20.32 6.31 0.10
N ILE A 28 -19.20 6.74 -0.45
CA ILE A 28 -18.12 7.39 0.28
C ILE A 28 -17.99 8.84 -0.20
N LEU A 29 -18.16 9.77 0.72
CA LEU A 29 -17.86 11.18 0.56
C LEU A 29 -16.34 11.37 0.71
N VAL A 30 -15.74 12.11 -0.22
CA VAL A 30 -14.29 12.35 -0.27
C VAL A 30 -14.01 13.81 -0.57
N ARG A 31 -13.05 14.39 0.15
CA ARG A 31 -12.56 15.75 -0.10
C ARG A 31 -11.49 15.74 -1.20
N THR A 32 -11.59 16.68 -2.13
CA THR A 32 -10.62 16.94 -3.22
C THR A 32 -10.17 18.39 -3.19
N ALA A 33 -9.22 18.80 -4.04
CA ALA A 33 -8.83 20.20 -4.15
C ALA A 33 -9.98 21.11 -4.63
N ASN A 34 -10.94 20.53 -5.38
CA ASN A 34 -12.03 21.27 -6.03
C ASN A 34 -13.38 21.14 -5.32
N GLY A 35 -13.44 20.53 -4.13
CA GLY A 35 -14.67 20.33 -3.37
C GLY A 35 -14.83 18.90 -2.88
N PHE A 36 -16.06 18.39 -2.92
CA PHE A 36 -16.39 17.04 -2.43
C PHE A 36 -16.97 16.18 -3.54
N LEU A 37 -16.54 14.93 -3.55
CA LEU A 37 -17.05 13.90 -4.45
C LEU A 37 -17.71 12.78 -3.65
N VAL A 38 -18.65 12.09 -4.27
CA VAL A 38 -19.18 10.81 -3.76
C VAL A 38 -18.83 9.70 -4.74
N PHE A 39 -18.16 8.67 -4.23
CA PHE A 39 -17.98 7.40 -4.95
C PHE A 39 -19.04 6.41 -4.47
N THR A 40 -19.63 5.68 -5.41
CA THR A 40 -20.64 4.65 -5.14
C THR A 40 -20.60 3.60 -6.24
N ALA A 41 -21.37 2.51 -6.09
CA ALA A 41 -21.48 1.50 -7.12
C ALA A 41 -22.35 2.00 -8.29
N TYR A 42 -22.03 1.58 -9.51
CA TYR A 42 -22.74 2.01 -10.71
C TYR A 42 -24.24 1.69 -10.61
N HIS A 43 -24.57 0.45 -10.23
CA HIS A 43 -25.95 0.00 -10.13
C HIS A 43 -26.77 0.75 -9.04
N CYS A 44 -26.12 1.41 -8.09
CA CYS A 44 -26.82 2.25 -7.11
C CYS A 44 -27.43 3.51 -7.74
N VAL A 45 -26.85 4.00 -8.84
CA VAL A 45 -27.29 5.20 -9.55
C VAL A 45 -28.06 4.86 -10.82
N PHE A 46 -27.59 3.88 -11.58
CA PHE A 46 -28.11 3.56 -12.91
C PHE A 46 -28.95 2.27 -12.95
N GLY A 47 -28.95 1.51 -11.86
CA GLY A 47 -29.61 0.21 -11.76
C GLY A 47 -28.78 -0.93 -12.37
N ASP A 48 -29.14 -2.17 -12.06
CA ASP A 48 -28.40 -3.37 -12.51
C ASP A 48 -28.43 -3.55 -14.04
N GLU A 49 -29.49 -3.08 -14.69
CA GLU A 49 -29.72 -3.23 -16.13
C GLU A 49 -29.93 -1.87 -16.82
N ASP A 50 -29.28 -0.81 -16.33
CA ASP A 50 -29.41 0.56 -16.84
C ASP A 50 -30.85 1.10 -16.79
N GLN A 51 -31.68 0.60 -15.87
CA GLN A 51 -33.07 1.03 -15.76
C GLN A 51 -33.21 2.53 -15.44
N PHE A 52 -32.14 3.13 -14.92
CA PHE A 52 -32.07 4.52 -14.49
C PHE A 52 -31.04 5.34 -15.28
N ILE A 53 -30.57 4.88 -16.45
CA ILE A 53 -29.52 5.58 -17.22
C ILE A 53 -29.90 7.01 -17.64
N ASP A 54 -31.16 7.22 -18.00
CA ASP A 54 -31.71 8.52 -18.40
C ASP A 54 -32.32 9.28 -17.22
N THR A 55 -31.98 8.91 -15.98
CA THR A 55 -32.55 9.51 -14.78
C THR A 55 -32.08 10.94 -14.58
N PRO A 56 -33.00 11.90 -14.41
CA PRO A 56 -32.65 13.26 -14.01
C PRO A 56 -31.83 13.32 -12.71
N ILE A 57 -30.85 14.22 -12.65
CA ILE A 57 -29.96 14.38 -11.47
C ILE A 57 -30.75 14.64 -10.19
N ASP A 58 -31.89 15.33 -10.26
CA ASP A 58 -32.73 15.65 -9.10
C ASP A 58 -33.41 14.43 -8.45
N TRP A 59 -33.44 13.28 -9.15
CA TRP A 59 -33.88 12.01 -8.58
C TRP A 59 -32.78 11.34 -7.76
N ILE A 60 -31.50 11.70 -7.98
CA ILE A 60 -30.39 11.19 -7.19
C ILE A 60 -30.36 11.93 -5.86
N CYS A 61 -30.59 11.20 -4.77
CA CYS A 61 -30.58 11.72 -3.42
C CYS A 61 -29.38 11.15 -2.66
N ILE A 62 -28.50 12.06 -2.23
CA ILE A 62 -27.36 11.76 -1.36
C ILE A 62 -27.64 12.37 0.00
N GLU A 63 -27.43 11.59 1.05
CA GLU A 63 -27.70 12.02 2.42
C GLU A 63 -26.56 11.57 3.35
N SER A 64 -26.24 12.40 4.33
CA SER A 64 -25.25 12.09 5.38
C SER A 64 -25.89 12.08 6.76
N GLN A 65 -25.24 11.42 7.71
CA GLN A 65 -25.61 11.45 9.13
C GLN A 65 -24.41 11.90 9.96
N SER A 66 -24.64 12.81 10.91
CA SER A 66 -23.59 13.29 11.83
C SER A 66 -23.33 12.34 12.99
N SER A 67 -24.31 11.50 13.37
CA SER A 67 -24.21 10.48 14.42
C SER A 67 -25.15 9.30 14.17
N TYR A 68 -25.01 8.20 14.92
CA TYR A 68 -25.73 6.93 14.73
C TYR A 68 -27.27 7.02 14.67
N ASN A 69 -27.86 8.10 15.22
CA ASN A 69 -29.31 8.35 15.19
C ASN A 69 -29.63 9.80 14.79
N ALA A 70 -28.69 10.50 14.16
CA ALA A 70 -28.97 11.85 13.67
C ALA A 70 -29.92 11.78 12.47
N ASP A 71 -30.71 12.84 12.30
CA ASP A 71 -31.46 13.04 11.07
C ASP A 71 -30.52 13.12 9.88
N PHE A 72 -31.00 12.61 8.74
CA PHE A 72 -30.27 12.71 7.49
C PHE A 72 -30.24 14.14 6.99
N VAL A 73 -29.05 14.59 6.60
CA VAL A 73 -28.84 15.88 5.95
C VAL A 73 -28.62 15.62 4.47
N LYS A 74 -29.51 16.18 3.63
CA LYS A 74 -29.41 16.08 2.18
C LYS A 74 -28.18 16.83 1.69
N ILE A 75 -27.42 16.19 0.81
CA ILE A 75 -26.31 16.79 0.08
C ILE A 75 -26.78 17.05 -1.35
N GLU A 76 -26.57 18.27 -1.83
CA GLU A 76 -26.92 18.64 -3.20
C GLU A 76 -26.04 17.88 -4.21
N VAL A 77 -26.67 17.20 -5.17
CA VAL A 77 -25.96 16.57 -6.29
C VAL A 77 -25.81 17.60 -7.40
N GLN A 78 -24.57 17.96 -7.72
CA GLN A 78 -24.26 18.97 -8.74
C GLN A 78 -24.10 18.34 -10.13
N GLY A 79 -23.74 17.06 -10.19
CA GLY A 79 -23.62 16.32 -11.45
C GLY A 79 -22.98 14.96 -11.28
N ILE A 80 -23.04 14.17 -12.35
CA ILE A 80 -22.31 12.91 -12.49
C ILE A 80 -21.02 13.22 -13.25
N LEU A 81 -19.86 12.90 -12.66
CA LEU A 81 -18.57 13.18 -13.28
C LEU A 81 -18.11 12.07 -14.23
N ASP A 82 -18.24 10.82 -13.80
CA ASP A 82 -17.90 9.64 -14.60
C ASP A 82 -18.56 8.39 -14.01
N SER A 83 -18.62 7.33 -14.80
CA SER A 83 -19.11 6.03 -14.37
C SER A 83 -18.57 4.90 -15.24
N HIS A 84 -18.54 3.69 -14.70
CA HIS A 84 -18.13 2.51 -15.45
C HIS A 84 -18.97 1.30 -15.06
N LYS A 85 -19.76 0.79 -16.02
CA LYS A 85 -20.68 -0.32 -15.79
C LYS A 85 -19.98 -1.63 -15.44
N GLU A 86 -18.96 -2.04 -16.21
CA GLU A 86 -18.30 -3.34 -15.99
C GLU A 86 -17.54 -3.40 -14.65
N GLU A 87 -16.87 -2.30 -14.29
CA GLU A 87 -16.17 -2.17 -13.01
C GLU A 87 -17.11 -1.77 -11.86
N ASP A 88 -18.37 -1.44 -12.16
CA ASP A 88 -19.46 -1.12 -11.23
C ASP A 88 -19.16 0.04 -10.29
N TRP A 89 -18.73 1.18 -10.84
CA TRP A 89 -18.50 2.40 -10.07
C TRP A 89 -19.12 3.64 -10.73
N ALA A 90 -19.46 4.63 -9.91
CA ALA A 90 -19.92 5.96 -10.34
C ALA A 90 -19.33 7.04 -9.42
N VAL A 91 -19.06 8.21 -10.01
CA VAL A 91 -18.50 9.39 -9.32
C VAL A 91 -19.45 10.56 -9.47
N LEU A 92 -19.87 11.12 -8.35
CA LEU A 92 -20.83 12.22 -8.27
C LEU A 92 -20.15 13.46 -7.69
N ASN A 93 -20.35 14.61 -8.33
CA ASN A 93 -19.94 15.90 -7.77
C ASN A 93 -21.05 16.42 -6.83
N VAL A 94 -20.68 16.88 -5.64
CA VAL A 94 -21.65 17.24 -4.59
C VAL A 94 -21.35 18.55 -3.90
N GLY A 95 -22.41 19.29 -3.55
CA GLY A 95 -22.37 20.56 -2.83
C GLY A 95 -22.25 20.40 -1.31
N PHE A 96 -21.30 19.59 -0.83
CA PHE A 96 -21.10 19.40 0.60
C PHE A 96 -20.27 20.53 1.23
N LYS A 97 -20.74 21.07 2.36
CA LYS A 97 -20.03 22.09 3.14
C LYS A 97 -19.53 21.49 4.44
N ASN A 98 -18.23 21.58 4.66
CA ASN A 98 -17.59 21.09 5.86
C ASN A 98 -17.41 22.20 6.90
N GLU A 99 -18.52 22.57 7.56
CA GLU A 99 -18.59 23.76 8.42
C GLU A 99 -17.72 23.68 9.69
N ASP A 100 -17.48 22.47 10.21
CA ASP A 100 -16.72 22.24 11.44
C ASP A 100 -15.22 22.00 11.21
N ASN A 101 -14.78 21.89 9.96
CA ASN A 101 -13.41 21.49 9.61
C ASN A 101 -12.97 20.13 10.18
N LEU A 102 -13.91 19.27 10.56
CA LEU A 102 -13.63 17.96 11.17
C LEU A 102 -13.79 16.78 10.21
N PHE A 103 -13.96 17.01 8.90
CA PHE A 103 -13.93 15.93 7.92
C PHE A 103 -12.58 15.21 7.95
N PRO A 104 -12.57 13.88 8.05
CA PRO A 104 -11.33 13.12 8.18
C PRO A 104 -10.46 13.18 6.93
N GLU A 105 -9.15 13.14 7.13
CA GLU A 105 -8.22 12.86 6.04
C GLU A 105 -8.39 11.41 5.60
N ILE A 106 -8.54 11.22 4.29
CA ILE A 106 -8.61 9.92 3.65
C ILE A 106 -7.34 9.78 2.81
N LEU A 107 -6.67 8.65 2.92
CA LEU A 107 -5.46 8.32 2.19
C LEU A 107 -5.73 7.17 1.21
N ASN A 108 -5.00 7.11 0.11
CA ASN A 108 -5.18 6.08 -0.91
C ASN A 108 -4.15 4.96 -0.75
N VAL A 109 -4.61 3.70 -0.78
CA VAL A 109 -3.70 2.55 -0.87
C VAL A 109 -4.05 1.61 -2.01
N LYS A 110 -3.05 1.43 -2.88
CA LYS A 110 -3.11 0.51 -4.03
C LYS A 110 -2.66 -0.91 -3.66
N ASN A 111 -1.75 -1.03 -2.70
CA ASN A 111 -1.11 -2.29 -2.32
C ASN A 111 -1.50 -2.69 -0.88
N PHE A 112 -2.17 -3.83 -0.76
CA PHE A 112 -2.53 -4.42 0.52
C PHE A 112 -2.47 -5.95 0.42
N GLN A 113 -2.21 -6.62 1.54
CA GLN A 113 -1.99 -8.07 1.59
C GLN A 113 -3.28 -8.82 1.93
N THR A 114 -3.35 -10.09 1.57
CA THR A 114 -4.33 -11.03 2.16
C THR A 114 -4.28 -10.95 3.69
N ASP A 115 -5.44 -11.17 4.32
CA ASP A 115 -5.66 -11.06 5.77
C ASP A 115 -5.54 -9.65 6.35
N THR A 116 -5.29 -8.62 5.54
CA THR A 116 -5.28 -7.23 6.03
C THR A 116 -6.65 -6.87 6.63
N PRO A 117 -6.71 -6.37 7.87
CA PRO A 117 -7.97 -5.96 8.48
C PRO A 117 -8.59 -4.76 7.75
N VAL A 118 -9.87 -4.88 7.44
CA VAL A 118 -10.67 -3.88 6.72
C VAL A 118 -11.90 -3.55 7.57
N SER A 119 -12.35 -2.30 7.49
CA SER A 119 -13.63 -1.87 8.03
C SER A 119 -14.38 -1.07 6.99
N PHE A 120 -15.68 -1.26 6.92
CA PHE A 120 -16.56 -0.44 6.09
C PHE A 120 -17.83 -0.11 6.85
N LYS A 121 -18.52 0.93 6.41
CA LYS A 121 -19.79 1.35 6.95
C LYS A 121 -20.75 1.65 5.82
N GLY A 122 -22.00 1.23 5.99
CA GLY A 122 -23.05 1.39 4.99
C GLY A 122 -24.45 1.35 5.59
N PHE A 123 -25.44 1.65 4.76
CA PHE A 123 -26.85 1.74 5.11
C PHE A 123 -27.61 0.54 4.56
N GLN A 124 -27.92 -0.43 5.43
CA GLN A 124 -28.64 -1.64 5.02
C GLN A 124 -30.12 -1.33 4.76
N ALA A 125 -30.74 -2.03 3.81
CA ALA A 125 -32.16 -1.90 3.52
C ALA A 125 -33.05 -2.28 4.72
N ILE A 126 -32.60 -3.25 5.53
CA ILE A 126 -33.29 -3.70 6.76
C ILE A 126 -33.23 -2.67 7.90
N SER A 127 -32.29 -1.74 7.85
CA SER A 127 -32.08 -0.70 8.87
C SER A 127 -31.72 0.61 8.17
N PRO A 128 -32.65 1.18 7.39
CA PRO A 128 -32.33 2.24 6.44
C PRO A 128 -31.93 3.55 7.10
N ASP A 129 -32.28 3.71 8.37
CA ASP A 129 -32.08 4.93 9.14
C ASP A 129 -30.81 4.91 9.99
N GLN A 130 -30.05 3.81 9.97
CA GLN A 130 -28.85 3.66 10.79
C GLN A 130 -27.71 3.03 9.98
N GLY A 131 -26.61 3.78 9.86
CA GLY A 131 -25.39 3.25 9.26
C GLY A 131 -24.73 2.22 10.19
N ARG A 132 -24.45 1.02 9.68
CA ARG A 132 -23.79 -0.05 10.43
C ARG A 132 -22.34 -0.23 9.98
N THR A 133 -21.45 -0.35 10.95
CA THR A 133 -20.03 -0.68 10.72
C THR A 133 -19.84 -2.20 10.68
N PHE A 134 -19.01 -2.67 9.76
CA PHE A 134 -18.64 -4.07 9.60
C PHE A 134 -17.13 -4.21 9.65
N LYS A 135 -16.65 -5.27 10.33
CA LYS A 135 -15.25 -5.66 10.28
C LYS A 135 -15.07 -6.81 9.31
N ALA A 136 -14.03 -6.70 8.49
CA ALA A 136 -13.69 -7.64 7.46
C ALA A 136 -12.16 -7.84 7.41
N ARG A 137 -11.73 -8.75 6.54
CA ARG A 137 -10.34 -8.91 6.13
C ARG A 137 -10.26 -9.15 4.63
N VAL A 138 -9.14 -8.78 4.02
CA VAL A 138 -8.86 -9.09 2.61
C VAL A 138 -8.75 -10.62 2.45
N LEU A 139 -9.52 -11.20 1.52
CA LEU A 139 -9.42 -12.61 1.15
C LEU A 139 -8.34 -12.84 0.09
N ASP A 140 -8.49 -12.16 -1.04
CA ASP A 140 -7.57 -12.25 -2.16
C ASP A 140 -6.93 -10.89 -2.37
N GLY A 141 -5.62 -10.89 -2.62
CA GLY A 141 -4.88 -9.70 -3.01
C GLY A 141 -5.46 -9.03 -4.27
N THR A 142 -5.13 -7.77 -4.44
CA THR A 142 -5.68 -6.90 -5.50
C THR A 142 -5.37 -7.43 -6.89
N SER A 143 -6.40 -7.66 -7.71
CA SER A 143 -6.25 -7.58 -9.18
C SER A 143 -6.54 -6.15 -9.62
N ASN A 144 -6.10 -5.75 -10.82
CA ASN A 144 -6.37 -4.39 -11.33
C ASN A 144 -7.87 -4.03 -11.47
N LYS A 145 -8.80 -4.98 -11.28
CA LYS A 145 -10.23 -4.79 -11.50
C LYS A 145 -11.13 -5.17 -10.33
N GLU A 146 -10.67 -6.06 -9.45
CA GLU A 146 -11.45 -6.58 -8.34
C GLU A 146 -10.54 -7.08 -7.20
N PHE A 147 -11.00 -6.93 -5.96
CA PHE A 147 -10.49 -7.68 -4.81
C PHE A 147 -11.67 -8.18 -3.98
N ARG A 148 -11.41 -9.16 -3.09
CA ARG A 148 -12.43 -9.73 -2.21
C ARG A 148 -12.11 -9.48 -0.76
N ILE A 149 -13.13 -9.14 0.03
CA ILE A 149 -13.07 -9.12 1.49
C ILE A 149 -14.05 -10.13 2.07
N THR A 150 -13.74 -10.65 3.25
CA THR A 150 -14.67 -11.49 4.01
C THR A 150 -14.93 -10.92 5.38
N LEU A 151 -16.16 -11.03 5.86
CA LEU A 151 -16.51 -10.56 7.19
C LEU A 151 -15.81 -11.36 8.30
N ALA A 152 -15.58 -10.70 9.44
CA ALA A 152 -15.06 -11.37 10.63
C ALA A 152 -16.10 -12.36 11.20
N LYS A 153 -15.64 -13.44 11.88
CA LYS A 153 -16.51 -14.52 12.42
C LYS A 153 -17.74 -14.06 13.22
N ASN A 154 -17.70 -12.89 13.85
CA ASN A 154 -18.79 -12.36 14.67
C ASN A 154 -19.67 -11.33 13.94
N ASP A 155 -19.22 -10.85 12.77
CA ASP A 155 -19.98 -9.97 11.89
C ASP A 155 -20.57 -10.83 10.78
N THR A 156 -21.69 -11.49 11.04
CA THR A 156 -22.44 -12.21 10.00
C THR A 156 -23.67 -11.41 9.59
N PHE A 157 -24.08 -11.57 8.33
CA PHE A 157 -25.41 -11.19 7.88
C PHE A 157 -26.40 -12.19 8.50
N LYS A 158 -27.23 -11.73 9.43
CA LYS A 158 -28.08 -12.61 10.24
C LYS A 158 -29.23 -13.24 9.43
N GLY A 159 -29.59 -12.63 8.30
CA GLY A 159 -30.64 -13.04 7.36
C GLY A 159 -30.16 -13.33 5.93
N GLY A 160 -28.86 -13.45 5.70
CA GLY A 160 -28.30 -13.76 4.37
C GLY A 160 -28.22 -12.56 3.41
N ALA A 161 -28.37 -12.78 2.10
CA ALA A 161 -28.20 -11.75 1.06
C ALA A 161 -29.17 -10.55 1.20
N ASP A 162 -30.34 -10.76 1.80
CA ASP A 162 -31.31 -9.70 2.06
C ASP A 162 -30.84 -8.68 3.09
N ASP A 163 -30.01 -9.11 4.05
CA ASP A 163 -29.37 -8.20 5.00
C ASP A 163 -28.26 -7.38 4.31
N ALA A 164 -27.64 -7.88 3.25
CA ALA A 164 -26.55 -7.19 2.55
C ALA A 164 -27.05 -6.08 1.61
N ARG A 165 -28.34 -6.07 1.25
CA ARG A 165 -28.92 -5.04 0.37
C ARG A 165 -28.70 -3.64 0.94
N GLY A 166 -28.27 -2.71 0.09
CA GLY A 166 -27.97 -1.33 0.46
C GLY A 166 -26.50 -1.06 0.84
N LEU A 167 -25.67 -2.10 1.01
CA LEU A 167 -24.25 -1.93 1.32
C LEU A 167 -23.37 -1.64 0.10
N SER A 168 -23.87 -1.91 -1.11
CA SER A 168 -23.17 -1.58 -2.35
C SER A 168 -22.80 -0.10 -2.39
N GLY A 169 -21.60 0.20 -2.88
CA GLY A 169 -20.99 1.53 -2.89
C GLY A 169 -20.38 1.99 -1.58
N SER A 170 -20.48 1.22 -0.48
CA SER A 170 -19.76 1.53 0.77
C SER A 170 -18.25 1.57 0.53
N GLY A 171 -17.55 2.49 1.20
CA GLY A 171 -16.08 2.54 1.15
C GLY A 171 -15.46 1.47 2.06
N ALA A 172 -14.53 0.69 1.52
CA ALA A 172 -13.67 -0.21 2.27
C ALA A 172 -12.39 0.52 2.71
N PHE A 173 -12.10 0.46 4.01
CA PHE A 173 -10.95 1.15 4.60
C PHE A 173 -10.09 0.23 5.44
N ILE A 174 -8.79 0.45 5.38
CA ILE A 174 -7.86 0.04 6.42
C ILE A 174 -7.76 1.22 7.39
N ILE A 175 -7.87 0.94 8.70
CA ILE A 175 -7.82 1.98 9.73
C ILE A 175 -6.57 1.77 10.57
N ARG A 176 -5.65 2.73 10.54
CA ARG A 176 -4.41 2.71 11.35
C ARG A 176 -4.20 4.08 11.98
N GLU A 177 -3.89 4.09 13.27
CA GLU A 177 -3.53 5.31 14.01
C GLU A 177 -4.52 6.47 13.86
N GLY A 178 -5.82 6.15 13.75
CA GLY A 178 -6.87 7.16 13.58
C GLY A 178 -6.97 7.76 12.16
N ARG A 179 -6.25 7.21 11.18
CA ARG A 179 -6.34 7.58 9.76
C ARG A 179 -7.15 6.56 8.98
N LEU A 180 -7.87 7.03 7.97
CA LEU A 180 -8.64 6.21 7.03
C LEU A 180 -7.82 6.00 5.76
N TYR A 181 -7.56 4.75 5.42
CA TYR A 181 -6.90 4.40 4.18
C TYR A 181 -7.88 3.67 3.27
N PHE A 182 -8.33 4.35 2.24
CA PHE A 182 -9.30 3.88 1.28
C PHE A 182 -8.67 2.92 0.28
N ILE A 183 -9.25 1.72 0.17
CA ILE A 183 -8.74 0.64 -0.71
C ILE A 183 -9.71 0.29 -1.85
N GLY A 184 -10.97 0.74 -1.77
CA GLY A 184 -11.95 0.53 -2.82
C GLY A 184 -13.40 0.62 -2.33
N ILE A 185 -14.35 0.43 -3.24
CA ILE A 185 -15.79 0.43 -2.94
C ILE A 185 -16.38 -0.98 -3.05
N LEU A 186 -17.40 -1.27 -2.24
CA LEU A 186 -18.13 -2.53 -2.29
C LEU A 186 -19.02 -2.58 -3.55
N LYS A 187 -18.97 -3.69 -4.30
CA LYS A 187 -19.81 -3.94 -5.49
C LYS A 187 -21.01 -4.81 -5.14
N SER A 188 -20.75 -6.09 -4.86
CA SER A 188 -21.78 -7.09 -4.57
C SER A 188 -21.32 -8.05 -3.49
N VAL A 189 -22.29 -8.65 -2.80
CA VAL A 189 -22.08 -9.74 -1.87
C VAL A 189 -22.47 -11.03 -2.59
N ASN A 190 -21.49 -11.88 -2.93
CA ASN A 190 -21.73 -13.16 -3.56
C ASN A 190 -21.25 -14.26 -2.60
N GLY A 191 -22.17 -14.95 -1.92
CA GLY A 191 -21.85 -16.20 -1.25
C GLY A 191 -22.01 -17.38 -2.21
N GLU A 192 -20.92 -18.05 -2.59
CA GLU A 192 -21.01 -19.40 -3.16
C GLU A 192 -21.37 -20.43 -2.07
N ASP A 193 -20.90 -20.18 -0.85
CA ASP A 193 -21.33 -20.88 0.35
C ASP A 193 -22.43 -20.09 1.07
N ALA A 194 -23.38 -20.80 1.68
CA ALA A 194 -24.54 -20.28 2.40
C ALA A 194 -24.24 -19.31 3.59
N ALA A 195 -23.00 -18.85 3.74
CA ALA A 195 -22.54 -17.91 4.76
C ALA A 195 -22.60 -16.42 4.35
N ASN A 196 -22.81 -16.09 3.06
CA ASN A 196 -22.94 -14.71 2.54
C ASN A 196 -21.83 -13.73 2.98
N ASN A 197 -20.63 -14.20 3.32
CA ASN A 197 -19.59 -13.36 3.91
C ASN A 197 -18.59 -12.80 2.91
N ASP A 198 -18.67 -13.19 1.63
CA ASP A 198 -17.71 -12.82 0.59
C ASP A 198 -18.21 -11.64 -0.24
N ILE A 199 -17.43 -10.55 -0.19
CA ILE A 199 -17.81 -9.26 -0.74
C ILE A 199 -16.80 -8.87 -1.81
N LYS A 200 -17.30 -8.66 -3.02
CA LYS A 200 -16.52 -8.15 -4.16
C LYS A 200 -16.39 -6.64 -4.05
N CYS A 201 -15.19 -6.14 -4.29
CA CYS A 201 -14.88 -4.74 -4.22
C CYS A 201 -14.20 -4.26 -5.51
N CYS A 202 -14.58 -3.07 -5.97
CA CYS A 202 -13.86 -2.32 -6.99
C CYS A 202 -12.63 -1.67 -6.32
N PRO A 203 -11.39 -1.97 -6.76
CA PRO A 203 -10.18 -1.38 -6.20
C PRO A 203 -10.13 0.14 -6.43
N VAL A 204 -9.49 0.85 -5.51
CA VAL A 204 -9.29 2.31 -5.62
C VAL A 204 -8.51 2.72 -6.88
N CYS A 205 -7.67 1.86 -7.45
CA CYS A 205 -6.95 2.16 -8.70
C CYS A 205 -7.86 2.35 -9.92
N CYS A 206 -9.13 1.91 -9.86
CA CYS A 206 -10.12 2.18 -10.90
C CYS A 206 -10.62 3.63 -10.89
N ILE A 207 -10.55 4.31 -9.73
CA ILE A 207 -11.16 5.63 -9.48
C ILE A 207 -10.16 6.67 -8.98
N ASP A 208 -8.88 6.34 -8.85
CA ASP A 208 -7.84 7.20 -8.26
C ASP A 208 -7.58 8.47 -9.06
N LYS A 209 -7.83 8.49 -10.37
CA LYS A 209 -7.78 9.69 -11.23
C LYS A 209 -8.68 10.83 -10.76
N TYR A 210 -9.70 10.53 -9.95
CA TYR A 210 -10.63 11.52 -9.40
C TYR A 210 -10.21 12.05 -8.03
N ILE A 211 -9.09 11.58 -7.50
CA ILE A 211 -8.71 11.87 -6.13
C ILE A 211 -7.30 12.44 -6.04
N ASP A 212 -7.21 13.66 -5.53
CA ASP A 212 -5.95 14.36 -5.22
C ASP A 212 -5.33 13.84 -3.91
N PHE A 213 -5.25 12.52 -3.73
CA PHE A 213 -4.65 11.96 -2.51
C PHE A 213 -3.12 11.92 -2.60
N ASN A 214 -2.45 12.21 -1.49
CA ASN A 214 -1.09 11.71 -1.28
C ASN A 214 -1.17 10.18 -1.31
N ILE A 215 -0.50 9.55 -2.28
CA ILE A 215 -0.33 8.09 -2.28
C ILE A 215 0.49 7.76 -1.04
N SER A 216 -0.14 7.09 -0.08
CA SER A 216 0.55 6.55 1.09
C SER A 216 0.65 5.04 0.90
N ASP A 217 1.85 4.48 0.89
CA ASP A 217 1.96 3.06 1.18
C ASP A 217 1.53 2.86 2.64
N ILE A 218 0.45 2.12 2.90
CA ILE A 218 -0.06 1.78 4.27
C ILE A 218 1.00 1.15 5.17
N ALA A 219 2.12 0.78 4.60
CA ALA A 219 3.18 0.14 5.31
C ALA A 219 4.13 1.15 5.99
N GLU A 220 3.63 2.23 6.61
CA GLU A 220 4.34 2.75 7.79
C GLU A 220 4.05 1.78 8.95
N ASP A 221 4.79 0.68 8.94
CA ASP A 221 4.95 -0.18 10.10
C ASP A 221 5.74 0.67 11.11
N ALA A 222 5.26 0.87 12.34
CA ALA A 222 6.05 1.53 13.39
C ALA A 222 7.37 0.76 13.70
N SER A 223 7.56 -0.40 13.07
CA SER A 223 8.80 -1.18 13.02
C SER A 223 9.61 -1.02 11.72
N PHE A 224 9.25 -0.10 10.82
CA PHE A 224 10.07 0.23 9.66
C PHE A 224 11.28 1.06 10.09
N ASP A 225 12.48 0.73 9.61
CA ASP A 225 13.71 1.46 9.94
C ASP A 225 13.85 2.71 9.06
N GLU A 226 12.95 3.67 9.29
CA GLU A 226 12.92 4.94 8.56
C GLU A 226 14.22 5.72 8.71
N TRP A 227 14.82 5.69 9.91
CA TRP A 227 16.10 6.31 10.16
C TRP A 227 17.20 5.71 9.27
N GLY A 228 17.25 4.38 9.14
CA GLY A 228 18.21 3.71 8.26
C GLY A 228 17.99 4.07 6.79
N ARG A 229 16.75 4.12 6.33
CA ARG A 229 16.40 4.54 4.97
C ARG A 229 16.90 5.96 4.68
N ASN A 230 16.56 6.91 5.54
CA ASN A 230 16.90 8.32 5.34
C ASN A 230 18.43 8.51 5.34
N LYS A 231 19.12 7.84 6.26
CA LYS A 231 20.59 7.86 6.33
C LYS A 231 21.26 7.28 5.09
N PHE A 232 20.67 6.25 4.46
CA PHE A 232 21.21 5.74 3.21
C PHE A 232 21.27 6.81 2.11
N GLY A 233 20.22 7.62 1.99
CA GLY A 233 20.15 8.70 1.00
C GLY A 233 21.07 9.89 1.27
N GLU A 234 21.64 9.98 2.48
CA GLU A 234 22.61 11.01 2.86
C GLU A 234 24.06 10.61 2.54
N ILE A 235 24.33 9.32 2.29
CA ILE A 235 25.68 8.85 1.97
C ILE A 235 26.07 9.35 0.59
N THR A 236 27.20 10.07 0.54
CA THR A 236 27.80 10.53 -0.71
C THR A 236 29.09 9.74 -0.96
N PRO A 237 29.06 8.68 -1.78
CA PRO A 237 30.26 7.87 -2.02
C PRO A 237 31.31 8.64 -2.82
N SER A 238 32.56 8.61 -2.37
CA SER A 238 33.72 9.18 -3.06
C SER A 238 34.39 8.23 -4.06
N ASP A 239 34.25 6.91 -3.90
CA ASP A 239 34.80 5.91 -4.83
C ASP A 239 33.83 5.67 -5.98
N VAL A 240 34.10 6.26 -7.15
CA VAL A 240 33.24 6.19 -8.33
C VAL A 240 33.42 4.91 -9.15
N ARG A 241 34.27 3.98 -8.71
CA ARG A 241 34.57 2.76 -9.45
C ARG A 241 33.43 1.75 -9.35
N ASP A 242 33.15 1.05 -10.44
CA ASP A 242 32.23 -0.08 -10.43
C ASP A 242 32.87 -1.35 -9.84
N LEU A 243 32.10 -2.44 -9.74
CA LEU A 243 32.59 -3.71 -9.20
C LEU A 243 33.81 -4.25 -9.96
N LEU A 244 33.82 -4.13 -11.29
CA LEU A 244 34.90 -4.64 -12.12
C LEU A 244 36.18 -3.83 -11.90
N GLU A 245 36.06 -2.50 -11.97
CA GLU A 245 37.17 -1.58 -11.75
C GLU A 245 37.79 -1.76 -10.35
N LYS A 246 36.96 -1.99 -9.33
CA LYS A 246 37.42 -2.27 -7.95
C LYS A 246 38.18 -3.59 -7.84
N ILE A 247 37.67 -4.65 -8.46
CA ILE A 247 38.34 -5.95 -8.47
C ILE A 247 39.67 -5.86 -9.23
N THR A 248 39.69 -5.23 -10.41
CA THR A 248 40.90 -5.08 -11.23
C THR A 248 41.95 -4.21 -10.55
N ALA A 249 41.55 -3.21 -9.75
CA ALA A 249 42.47 -2.37 -8.99
C ALA A 249 43.28 -3.16 -7.96
N VAL A 250 42.66 -4.15 -7.29
CA VAL A 250 43.34 -5.00 -6.30
C VAL A 250 43.90 -6.30 -6.89
N ASN A 251 43.39 -6.75 -8.04
CA ASN A 251 43.87 -7.94 -8.75
C ASN A 251 43.86 -7.74 -10.28
N PRO A 252 44.93 -7.16 -10.85
CA PRO A 252 45.04 -6.92 -12.30
C PRO A 252 45.06 -8.19 -13.14
N GLU A 253 45.47 -9.33 -12.56
CA GLU A 253 45.63 -10.62 -13.23
C GLU A 253 44.37 -11.50 -13.12
N ILE A 254 43.25 -10.97 -12.63
CA ILE A 254 42.04 -11.75 -12.46
C ILE A 254 41.52 -12.26 -13.81
N SER A 255 41.21 -13.56 -13.87
CA SER A 255 40.70 -14.16 -15.09
C SER A 255 39.33 -13.58 -15.49
N GLN A 256 39.11 -13.39 -16.80
CA GLN A 256 37.82 -12.93 -17.33
C GLN A 256 36.65 -13.86 -16.95
N LEU A 257 36.91 -15.16 -16.80
CA LEU A 257 35.90 -16.13 -16.36
C LEU A 257 35.36 -15.79 -14.97
N ARG A 258 36.25 -15.35 -14.05
CA ARG A 258 35.86 -14.98 -12.69
C ARG A 258 35.12 -13.64 -12.66
N ILE A 259 35.56 -12.66 -13.45
CA ILE A 259 34.83 -11.40 -13.65
C ILE A 259 33.39 -11.68 -14.11
N ASN A 260 33.23 -12.50 -15.16
CA ASN A 260 31.92 -12.81 -15.71
C ASN A 260 31.01 -13.52 -14.69
N GLN A 261 31.58 -14.30 -13.77
CA GLN A 261 30.83 -14.89 -12.67
C GLN A 261 30.28 -13.81 -11.73
N TYR A 262 31.10 -12.87 -11.26
CA TYR A 262 30.63 -11.78 -10.41
C TYR A 262 29.57 -10.91 -11.09
N CYS A 263 29.75 -10.58 -12.37
CA CYS A 263 28.76 -9.82 -13.12
C CYS A 263 27.42 -10.58 -13.23
N ARG A 264 27.45 -11.91 -13.37
CA ARG A 264 26.24 -12.72 -13.40
C ARG A 264 25.56 -12.76 -12.02
N GLU A 265 26.33 -12.93 -10.96
CA GLU A 265 25.81 -12.89 -9.58
C GLU A 265 25.16 -11.54 -9.27
N LEU A 266 25.80 -10.44 -9.67
CA LEU A 266 25.25 -9.09 -9.53
C LEU A 266 23.95 -8.90 -10.33
N ALA A 267 23.90 -9.36 -11.59
CA ALA A 267 22.72 -9.22 -12.44
C ALA A 267 21.51 -10.00 -11.89
N LEU A 268 21.75 -11.25 -11.47
CA LEU A 268 20.71 -12.07 -10.81
C LEU A 268 20.30 -11.45 -9.46
N GLY A 269 21.26 -10.91 -8.71
CA GLY A 269 20.99 -10.19 -7.48
C GLY A 269 20.08 -8.97 -7.68
N LYS A 270 20.33 -8.15 -8.70
CA LYS A 270 19.46 -6.99 -9.00
C LYS A 270 18.03 -7.40 -9.36
N ASP A 271 17.87 -8.48 -10.12
CA ASP A 271 16.56 -9.01 -10.49
C ASP A 271 15.82 -9.54 -9.25
N GLU A 272 16.48 -10.34 -8.42
CA GLU A 272 15.88 -10.89 -7.20
C GLU A 272 15.59 -9.82 -6.14
N LEU A 273 16.47 -8.83 -6.01
CA LEU A 273 16.26 -7.72 -5.08
C LEU A 273 15.10 -6.82 -5.52
N SER A 274 14.77 -6.77 -6.81
CA SER A 274 13.63 -5.98 -7.33
C SER A 274 12.27 -6.43 -6.79
N PHE A 275 12.15 -7.64 -6.25
CA PHE A 275 10.93 -8.13 -5.61
C PHE A 275 10.70 -7.53 -4.21
N PHE A 276 11.71 -6.90 -3.61
CA PHE A 276 11.59 -6.25 -2.30
C PHE A 276 11.31 -4.77 -2.43
N GLN A 277 10.67 -4.18 -1.42
CA GLN A 277 10.37 -2.75 -1.42
C GLN A 277 11.67 -1.94 -1.29
N GLU A 278 11.81 -0.93 -2.15
CA GLU A 278 13.01 -0.05 -2.19
C GLU A 278 13.34 0.56 -0.83
N ARG A 279 12.31 0.94 -0.07
CA ARG A 279 12.46 1.51 1.28
C ARG A 279 13.08 0.53 2.28
N ASP A 280 12.71 -0.75 2.22
CA ASP A 280 13.24 -1.80 3.11
C ASP A 280 14.68 -2.10 2.73
N LEU A 281 14.95 -2.21 1.42
CA LEU A 281 16.29 -2.40 0.90
C LEU A 281 17.22 -1.25 1.26
N SER A 282 16.76 0.00 1.14
CA SER A 282 17.57 1.18 1.50
C SER A 282 17.99 1.15 2.97
N ALA A 283 17.05 0.82 3.87
CA ALA A 283 17.35 0.70 5.29
C ALA A 283 18.33 -0.46 5.59
N ILE A 284 18.14 -1.62 4.95
CA ILE A 284 19.07 -2.76 5.05
C ILE A 284 20.45 -2.36 4.55
N LYS A 285 20.53 -1.77 3.35
CA LYS A 285 21.77 -1.32 2.71
C LYS A 285 22.54 -0.38 3.63
N TYR A 286 21.88 0.57 4.30
CA TYR A 286 22.54 1.44 5.28
C TYR A 286 23.13 0.66 6.47
N ARG A 287 22.34 -0.21 7.10
CA ARG A 287 22.82 -1.00 8.26
C ARG A 287 23.98 -1.90 7.89
N VAL A 288 23.92 -2.49 6.71
CA VAL A 288 24.98 -3.36 6.16
C VAL A 288 26.22 -2.54 5.83
N PHE A 289 26.06 -1.40 5.16
CA PHE A 289 27.14 -0.48 4.84
C PHE A 289 27.93 -0.08 6.09
N GLU A 290 27.26 0.46 7.11
CA GLU A 290 27.91 0.88 8.37
C GLU A 290 28.69 -0.26 9.03
N ALA A 291 28.08 -1.44 9.11
CA ALA A 291 28.72 -2.61 9.71
C ALA A 291 29.93 -3.09 8.90
N CYS A 292 29.89 -2.99 7.57
CA CYS A 292 30.98 -3.39 6.68
C CYS A 292 32.08 -2.33 6.59
N GLN A 293 31.78 -1.04 6.79
CA GLN A 293 32.79 0.02 6.85
C GLN A 293 33.78 -0.21 7.99
N SER A 294 33.29 -0.59 9.18
CA SER A 294 34.19 -0.95 10.29
C SER A 294 35.11 -2.12 9.94
N GLU A 295 34.59 -3.15 9.28
CA GLU A 295 35.38 -4.31 8.83
C GLU A 295 36.39 -3.95 7.72
N LEU A 296 36.02 -3.03 6.81
CA LEU A 296 36.91 -2.55 5.77
C LEU A 296 38.08 -1.74 6.35
N ILE A 297 37.82 -0.89 7.33
CA ILE A 297 38.86 -0.12 8.05
C ILE A 297 39.87 -1.08 8.68
N ASP A 298 39.39 -2.05 9.46
CA ASP A 298 40.25 -3.06 10.11
C ASP A 298 41.07 -3.86 9.07
N PHE A 299 40.46 -4.21 7.94
CA PHE A 299 41.11 -4.91 6.85
C PHE A 299 42.24 -4.08 6.21
N VAL A 300 41.98 -2.80 5.91
CA VAL A 300 42.92 -1.89 5.27
C VAL A 300 44.11 -1.58 6.20
N GLU A 301 43.85 -1.37 7.49
CA GLU A 301 44.92 -1.13 8.49
C GLU A 301 45.83 -2.36 8.65
N THR A 302 45.26 -3.57 8.57
CA THR A 302 46.01 -4.82 8.78
C THR A 302 46.82 -5.24 7.54
N ASN A 303 46.28 -5.07 6.33
CA ASN A 303 46.86 -5.63 5.11
C ASN A 303 47.55 -4.59 4.20
N GLY A 304 47.35 -3.29 4.46
CA GLY A 304 47.77 -2.21 3.57
C GLY A 304 47.13 -2.30 2.17
N ASN A 305 47.44 -1.34 1.30
CA ASN A 305 47.02 -1.37 -0.11
C ASN A 305 47.84 -2.40 -0.92
N THR A 306 47.69 -3.69 -0.61
CA THR A 306 48.39 -4.78 -1.30
C THR A 306 47.51 -5.42 -2.37
N GLN A 307 48.16 -6.03 -3.38
CA GLN A 307 47.44 -6.83 -4.35
C GLN A 307 46.81 -8.05 -3.67
N MET A 308 45.56 -8.34 -4.02
CA MET A 308 44.75 -9.39 -3.43
C MET A 308 44.66 -10.60 -4.37
N LEU A 309 44.74 -11.81 -3.82
CA LEU A 309 44.39 -13.02 -4.56
C LEU A 309 42.87 -13.14 -4.67
N VAL A 310 42.40 -14.00 -5.57
CA VAL A 310 40.94 -14.25 -5.75
C VAL A 310 40.33 -14.80 -4.45
N GLU A 311 41.10 -15.59 -3.71
CA GLU A 311 40.72 -16.13 -2.40
C GLU A 311 40.55 -15.02 -1.36
N ASP A 312 41.40 -13.99 -1.38
CA ASP A 312 41.31 -12.86 -0.45
C ASP A 312 40.09 -11.99 -0.74
N ILE A 313 39.78 -11.76 -2.03
CA ILE A 313 38.59 -11.02 -2.47
C ILE A 313 37.33 -11.74 -2.00
N ASN A 314 37.23 -13.05 -2.25
CA ASN A 314 36.09 -13.85 -1.80
C ASN A 314 35.99 -13.89 -0.27
N ALA A 315 37.12 -14.04 0.42
CA ALA A 315 37.14 -14.04 1.89
C ALA A 315 36.64 -12.70 2.46
N LEU A 316 36.97 -11.56 1.84
CA LEU A 316 36.47 -10.26 2.28
C LEU A 316 34.97 -10.10 2.01
N ILE A 317 34.48 -10.54 0.84
CA ILE A 317 33.02 -10.57 0.55
C ILE A 317 32.28 -11.46 1.56
N ASP A 318 32.85 -12.61 1.91
CA ASP A 318 32.25 -13.54 2.89
C ASP A 318 32.23 -12.92 4.30
N ARG A 319 33.28 -12.19 4.70
CA ARG A 319 33.31 -11.43 5.95
C ARG A 319 32.23 -10.35 5.98
N PHE A 320 32.10 -9.56 4.91
CA PHE A 320 31.03 -8.56 4.79
C PHE A 320 29.63 -9.20 4.84
N THR A 321 29.44 -10.31 4.13
CA THR A 321 28.16 -11.04 4.11
C THR A 321 27.79 -11.52 5.51
N LYS A 322 28.76 -12.09 6.26
CA LYS A 322 28.55 -12.51 7.64
C LYS A 322 28.20 -11.34 8.55
N LYS A 323 28.90 -10.21 8.43
CA LYS A 323 28.59 -8.98 9.17
C LYS A 323 27.19 -8.44 8.86
N ALA A 324 26.79 -8.48 7.59
CA ALA A 324 25.46 -8.09 7.13
C ALA A 324 24.36 -8.92 7.81
N ILE A 325 24.52 -10.26 7.82
CA ILE A 325 23.59 -11.18 8.48
C ILE A 325 23.52 -10.88 9.99
N GLU A 326 24.67 -10.71 10.65
CA GLU A 326 24.74 -10.41 12.08
C GLU A 326 24.03 -9.10 12.43
N ILE A 327 24.29 -8.01 11.70
CA ILE A 327 23.70 -6.70 12.02
C ILE A 327 22.19 -6.69 11.75
N ILE A 328 21.73 -7.27 10.64
CA ILE A 328 20.30 -7.32 10.34
C ILE A 328 19.57 -8.21 11.34
N LYS A 329 20.14 -9.35 11.75
CA LYS A 329 19.55 -10.18 12.80
C LYS A 329 19.36 -9.43 14.12
N VAL A 330 20.32 -8.57 14.51
CA VAL A 330 20.19 -7.72 15.70
C VAL A 330 19.11 -6.66 15.50
N LYS A 331 19.13 -5.95 14.36
CA LYS A 331 18.18 -4.86 14.09
C LYS A 331 16.75 -5.37 13.89
N SER A 332 16.58 -6.60 13.39
CA SER A 332 15.29 -7.30 13.25
C SER A 332 14.57 -7.56 14.59
N GLN A 333 15.25 -7.38 15.73
CA GLN A 333 14.59 -7.41 17.04
C GLN A 333 13.70 -6.19 17.29
N ARG A 334 14.00 -5.08 16.62
CA ARG A 334 13.29 -3.79 16.76
C ARG A 334 12.53 -3.42 15.51
N PHE A 335 13.07 -3.78 14.35
CA PHE A 335 12.51 -3.44 13.05
C PHE A 335 12.02 -4.69 12.32
N LYS A 336 11.04 -4.55 11.43
CA LYS A 336 10.64 -5.65 10.54
C LYS A 336 11.32 -5.51 9.20
N TYR A 337 12.39 -6.28 9.02
CA TYR A 337 13.00 -6.48 7.72
C TYR A 337 12.39 -7.68 6.98
N PRO A 338 12.38 -7.67 5.64
CA PRO A 338 12.11 -8.88 4.87
C PRO A 338 13.04 -10.01 5.27
N VAL A 339 12.55 -11.24 5.16
CA VAL A 339 13.37 -12.44 5.38
C VAL A 339 14.27 -12.60 4.17
N LEU A 340 15.58 -12.51 4.39
CA LEU A 340 16.62 -12.72 3.40
C LEU A 340 17.42 -13.96 3.78
N ASP A 341 17.80 -14.75 2.79
CA ASP A 341 18.77 -15.82 2.97
C ASP A 341 20.21 -15.33 2.78
N ASP A 342 21.17 -16.19 3.10
CA ASP A 342 22.59 -15.87 3.05
C ASP A 342 23.05 -15.48 1.62
N ASP A 343 22.42 -16.03 0.59
CA ASP A 343 22.73 -15.74 -0.81
C ASP A 343 22.27 -14.32 -1.20
N LEU A 344 21.07 -13.91 -0.78
CA LEU A 344 20.58 -12.54 -0.95
C LEU A 344 21.44 -11.53 -0.20
N PHE A 345 21.93 -11.85 0.99
CA PHE A 345 22.89 -10.98 1.69
C PHE A 345 24.18 -10.81 0.90
N ARG A 346 24.72 -11.89 0.31
CA ARG A 346 25.90 -11.81 -0.56
C ARG A 346 25.63 -10.90 -1.76
N LYS A 347 24.45 -11.01 -2.38
CA LYS A 347 24.04 -10.16 -3.51
C LYS A 347 23.93 -8.69 -3.12
N ILE A 348 23.41 -8.37 -1.93
CA ILE A 348 23.40 -7.00 -1.39
C ILE A 348 24.83 -6.46 -1.23
N ILE A 349 25.78 -7.28 -0.76
CA ILE A 349 27.20 -6.88 -0.68
C ILE A 349 27.76 -6.55 -2.06
N LEU A 350 27.54 -7.41 -3.06
CA LEU A 350 28.00 -7.16 -4.42
C LEU A 350 27.38 -5.88 -5.00
N GLU A 351 26.11 -5.62 -4.70
CA GLU A 351 25.42 -4.40 -5.12
C GLU A 351 26.01 -3.16 -4.43
N LEU A 352 26.28 -3.21 -3.12
CA LEU A 352 26.94 -2.12 -2.41
C LEU A 352 28.36 -1.85 -2.93
N ILE A 353 29.10 -2.88 -3.32
CA ILE A 353 30.41 -2.70 -3.95
C ILE A 353 30.25 -2.06 -5.33
N ASN A 354 29.29 -2.54 -6.13
CA ASN A 354 29.03 -1.98 -7.46
C ASN A 354 28.55 -0.53 -7.41
N ASP A 355 27.65 -0.21 -6.47
CA ASP A 355 26.99 1.08 -6.36
C ASP A 355 27.81 2.05 -5.49
N CYS A 356 29.13 1.88 -5.48
CA CYS A 356 30.07 2.84 -4.89
C CYS A 356 30.07 2.91 -3.35
N TYR A 357 29.38 2.03 -2.62
CA TYR A 357 29.31 2.07 -1.15
C TYR A 357 30.33 1.19 -0.42
N LEU A 358 30.91 0.20 -1.08
CA LEU A 358 31.99 -0.64 -0.51
C LEU A 358 33.11 -0.83 -1.54
N SER A 359 34.30 -1.21 -1.07
CA SER A 359 35.46 -1.52 -1.91
C SER A 359 36.31 -2.63 -1.28
N PHE A 360 37.41 -2.96 -1.93
CA PHE A 360 38.45 -3.89 -1.47
C PHE A 360 39.72 -3.16 -0.98
N ASP A 361 39.71 -1.82 -1.03
CA ASP A 361 40.85 -0.97 -0.70
C ASP A 361 40.41 0.31 0.04
N LYS A 362 41.38 1.15 0.40
CA LYS A 362 41.16 2.39 1.15
C LYS A 362 40.22 3.40 0.49
N GLU A 363 40.01 3.33 -0.83
CA GLU A 363 39.18 4.32 -1.53
C GLU A 363 37.70 4.16 -1.16
N GLY A 364 37.29 2.96 -0.75
CA GLY A 364 35.95 2.68 -0.23
C GLY A 364 35.77 2.96 1.26
N VAL A 365 36.74 3.58 1.93
CA VAL A 365 36.63 4.02 3.32
C VAL A 365 36.10 5.45 3.35
N TYR A 366 34.92 5.65 3.94
CA TYR A 366 34.27 6.96 4.00
C TYR A 366 34.47 7.61 5.38
N ALA A 367 34.77 8.91 5.37
CA ALA A 367 34.81 9.70 6.60
C ALA A 367 33.37 10.03 7.04
N GLU A 368 33.09 9.88 8.34
CA GLU A 368 31.81 10.26 8.97
C GLU A 368 31.47 11.75 8.82
#